data_AF-A0A966SDI3-F1
#
_entry.id   AF-A0A966SDI3-F1
#
_cell.length_a   1.000
_cell.length_b   1.000
_cell.length_c   1.000
_cell.angle_alpha   90.00
_cell.angle_beta   90.00
_cell.angle_gamma   90.00
#
_symmetry.space_group_name_H-M   'P 1'
#
loop_
_entity.id
_entity.type
_entity.pdbx_description
1 polymer ?
#
loop_
_entity_poly.entity_id
_entity_poly.type
_entity_poly.pdbx_seq_one_letter_code
_entity_poly.pdbx_strand_id
1 'polypeptide(L)'
;MIASRSRQRGVMQADLLVAMAIIAVAMLPLSIGYLTEQRALRGHYQRAVAMELVDGEMEILVAGEWRAALEGTHPYPIKADAAKNLPPGKFTLTRSGKTLRLEWTPDQGGHGGKVVREAVAR
;
A
#
# COMPACT_ATOMS: atom_id res chain seq x y z
N MET A 1 8.45 19.87 -62.56
CA MET A 1 7.98 18.64 -61.87
C MET A 1 8.46 18.55 -60.41
N ILE A 2 8.57 19.68 -59.67
CA ILE A 2 9.16 19.74 -58.31
C ILE A 2 8.06 19.88 -57.22
N ALA A 3 6.91 20.47 -57.54
CA ALA A 3 5.80 20.70 -56.61
C ALA A 3 5.07 19.43 -56.12
N SER A 4 5.16 18.31 -56.85
CA SER A 4 4.53 17.05 -56.45
C SER A 4 5.30 16.35 -55.32
N ARG A 5 6.64 16.45 -55.30
CA ARG A 5 7.48 15.81 -54.29
C ARG A 5 7.37 16.48 -52.92
N SER A 6 7.21 17.80 -52.85
CA SER A 6 7.00 18.50 -51.57
C SER A 6 5.61 18.19 -50.98
N ARG A 7 4.57 18.15 -51.82
CA ARG A 7 3.20 17.79 -51.39
C ARG A 7 3.13 16.34 -50.91
N GLN A 8 3.79 15.41 -51.61
CA GLN A 8 3.84 14.00 -51.21
C GLN A 8 4.61 13.81 -49.89
N ARG A 9 5.69 14.56 -49.66
CA ARG A 9 6.40 14.57 -48.38
C ARG A 9 5.53 15.13 -47.25
N GLY A 10 4.76 16.19 -47.50
CA GLY A 10 3.84 16.75 -46.51
C GLY A 10 2.73 15.78 -46.10
N VAL A 11 2.17 15.02 -47.06
CA VAL A 11 1.17 13.98 -46.77
C VAL A 11 1.79 12.84 -45.95
N MET A 12 2.98 12.35 -46.32
CA MET A 12 3.67 11.31 -45.53
C MET A 12 4.01 11.77 -44.11
N GLN A 13 4.38 13.04 -43.93
CA GLN A 13 4.61 13.62 -42.60
C GLN A 13 3.32 13.71 -41.78
N ALA A 14 2.20 14.09 -42.41
CA ALA A 14 0.90 14.13 -41.76
C ALA A 14 0.45 12.71 -41.33
N ASP A 15 0.58 11.72 -42.21
CA ASP A 15 0.23 10.33 -41.90
C ASP A 15 1.07 9.78 -40.73
N LEU A 16 2.38 10.07 -40.71
CA LEU A 16 3.25 9.70 -39.61
C LEU A 16 2.82 10.35 -38.28
N LEU A 17 2.51 11.65 -38.31
CA LEU A 17 2.04 12.38 -37.12
C LEU A 17 0.71 11.82 -36.59
N VAL A 18 -0.22 11.49 -37.49
CA VAL A 18 -1.50 10.87 -37.13
C VAL A 18 -1.27 9.48 -36.52
N ALA A 19 -0.43 8.65 -37.15
CA ALA A 19 -0.09 7.33 -36.62
C ALA A 19 0.55 7.42 -35.21
N MET A 20 1.49 8.36 -35.02
CA MET A 20 2.09 8.62 -33.71
C MET A 20 1.05 9.10 -32.68
N ALA A 21 0.13 9.98 -33.07
CA ALA A 21 -0.93 10.46 -32.19
C ALA A 21 -1.88 9.33 -31.76
N ILE A 22 -2.26 8.45 -32.69
CA ILE A 22 -3.09 7.27 -32.38
C ILE A 22 -2.38 6.37 -31.38
N ILE A 23 -1.08 6.09 -31.58
CA ILE A 23 -0.29 5.27 -30.65
C ILE A 23 -0.22 5.94 -29.27
N ALA A 24 0.08 7.25 -29.22
CA ALA A 24 0.17 7.99 -27.97
C ALA A 24 -1.15 7.94 -27.17
N VAL A 25 -2.28 8.16 -27.85
CA VAL A 25 -3.61 8.08 -27.22
C VAL A 25 -3.93 6.66 -26.77
N ALA A 26 -3.59 5.64 -27.58
CA ALA A 26 -3.80 4.24 -27.22
C ALA A 26 -2.98 3.79 -25.99
N MET A 27 -1.82 4.41 -25.75
CA MET A 27 -0.97 4.13 -24.59
C MET A 27 -1.48 4.75 -23.28
N LEU A 28 -2.34 5.77 -23.33
CA LEU A 28 -2.87 6.44 -22.13
C LEU A 28 -3.63 5.50 -21.18
N PRO A 29 -4.65 4.73 -21.61
CA PRO A 29 -5.38 3.85 -20.70
C PRO A 29 -4.50 2.76 -20.07
N LEU A 30 -3.52 2.25 -20.82
CA LEU A 30 -2.55 1.27 -20.31
C LEU A 30 -1.68 1.86 -19.20
N SER A 31 -1.18 3.08 -19.42
CA SER A 31 -0.33 3.78 -18.45
C SER A 31 -1.09 4.11 -17.16
N ILE A 32 -2.34 4.57 -17.29
CA ILE A 32 -3.21 4.86 -16.15
C ILE A 32 -3.53 3.57 -15.38
N GLY A 33 -3.92 2.49 -16.10
CA GLY A 33 -4.19 1.19 -15.50
C GLY A 33 -3.02 0.69 -14.66
N TYR A 34 -1.81 0.71 -15.24
CA TYR A 34 -0.60 0.28 -14.55
C TYR A 34 -0.31 1.08 -13.26
N LEU A 35 -0.46 2.40 -13.29
CA LEU A 35 -0.26 3.24 -12.10
C LEU A 35 -1.29 2.93 -11.00
N THR A 36 -2.55 2.63 -11.37
CA THR A 36 -3.58 2.25 -10.41
C THR A 36 -3.31 0.89 -9.77
N GLU A 37 -2.91 -0.10 -10.56
CA GLU A 37 -2.57 -1.43 -10.07
C GLU A 37 -1.33 -1.40 -9.18
N GLN A 38 -0.29 -0.66 -9.56
CA GLN A 38 0.91 -0.52 -8.75
C GLN A 38 0.59 0.11 -7.39
N ARG A 39 -0.28 1.12 -7.35
CA ARG A 39 -0.74 1.73 -6.09
C ARG A 39 -1.53 0.72 -5.24
N ALA A 40 -2.42 -0.05 -5.84
CA ALA A 40 -3.19 -1.08 -5.16
C ALA A 40 -2.28 -2.18 -4.58
N LEU A 41 -1.34 -2.69 -5.39
CA LEU A 41 -0.38 -3.70 -4.98
C LEU A 41 0.47 -3.23 -3.80
N ARG A 42 0.95 -1.98 -3.83
CA ARG A 42 1.69 -1.39 -2.72
C ARG A 42 0.84 -1.33 -1.45
N GLY A 43 -0.44 -0.97 -1.58
CA GLY A 43 -1.39 -1.00 -0.46
C GLY A 43 -1.57 -2.41 0.11
N HIS A 44 -1.75 -3.42 -0.75
CA HIS A 44 -1.88 -4.81 -0.32
C HIS A 44 -0.62 -5.34 0.36
N TYR A 45 0.57 -5.04 -0.20
CA TYR A 45 1.84 -5.38 0.42
C TYR A 45 1.98 -4.78 1.82
N GLN A 46 1.71 -3.48 1.96
CA GLN A 46 1.75 -2.79 3.26
C GLN A 46 0.74 -3.39 4.25
N ARG A 47 -0.46 -3.74 3.79
CA ARG A 47 -1.47 -4.40 4.62
C ARG A 47 -1.01 -5.79 5.06
N ALA A 48 -0.41 -6.57 4.17
CA ALA A 48 0.11 -7.91 4.49
C ALA A 48 1.21 -7.84 5.54
N VAL A 49 2.17 -6.92 5.37
CA VAL A 49 3.21 -6.66 6.37
C VAL A 49 2.57 -6.28 7.72
N ALA A 50 1.61 -5.36 7.73
CA ALA A 50 0.94 -4.95 8.97
C ALA A 50 0.17 -6.11 9.63
N MET A 51 -0.46 -6.99 8.85
CA MET A 51 -1.11 -8.21 9.35
C MET A 51 -0.09 -9.13 10.01
N GLU A 52 0.99 -9.49 9.31
CA GLU A 52 2.06 -10.34 9.86
C GLU A 52 2.63 -9.80 11.18
N LEU A 53 2.90 -8.50 11.26
CA LEU A 53 3.42 -7.85 12.46
C LEU A 53 2.41 -7.87 13.62
N VAL A 54 1.16 -7.49 13.37
CA VAL A 54 0.12 -7.53 14.40
C VAL A 54 -0.16 -8.97 14.84
N ASP A 55 -0.11 -9.93 13.91
CA ASP A 55 -0.32 -11.35 14.20
C ASP A 55 0.76 -11.87 15.13
N GLY A 56 2.04 -11.72 14.75
CA GLY A 56 3.18 -12.20 15.52
C GLY A 56 3.31 -11.54 16.90
N GLU A 57 3.11 -10.23 17.00
CA GLU A 57 3.13 -9.55 18.30
C GLU A 57 1.97 -10.01 19.20
N MET A 58 0.80 -10.29 18.64
CA MET A 58 -0.31 -10.84 19.41
C MET A 58 0.00 -12.23 19.97
N GLU A 59 0.71 -13.08 19.22
CA GLU A 59 1.14 -14.40 19.71
C GLU A 59 2.07 -14.28 20.91
N ILE A 60 3.03 -13.35 20.86
CA ILE A 60 3.93 -13.03 21.97
C ILE A 60 3.13 -12.54 23.19
N LEU A 61 2.19 -11.63 22.98
CA LEU A 61 1.33 -11.11 24.03
C LEU A 61 0.53 -12.23 24.70
N VAL A 62 -0.15 -13.07 23.92
CA VAL A 62 -0.95 -14.20 24.44
C VAL A 62 -0.09 -15.25 25.14
N ALA A 63 1.17 -15.42 24.73
CA ALA A 63 2.10 -16.34 25.38
C ALA A 63 2.51 -15.92 26.81
N GLY A 64 2.25 -14.68 27.22
CA GLY A 64 2.40 -14.26 28.61
C GLY A 64 2.80 -12.80 28.82
N GLU A 65 3.32 -12.14 27.78
CA GLU A 65 3.74 -10.73 27.83
C GLU A 65 2.57 -9.77 28.14
N TRP A 66 1.33 -10.20 27.88
CA TRP A 66 0.14 -9.44 28.25
C TRP A 66 0.07 -9.06 29.73
N ARG A 67 0.70 -9.84 30.62
CA ARG A 67 0.72 -9.58 32.07
C ARG A 67 1.49 -8.31 32.40
N ALA A 68 2.51 -7.98 31.61
CA ALA A 68 3.31 -6.76 31.76
C ALA A 68 2.66 -5.53 31.10
N ALA A 69 1.69 -5.74 30.20
CA ALA A 69 0.96 -4.65 29.56
C ALA A 69 0.05 -3.93 30.56
N LEU A 70 0.01 -2.61 30.49
CA LEU A 70 -0.88 -1.81 31.33
C LEU A 70 -2.34 -1.97 30.88
N GLU A 71 -3.26 -1.87 31.84
CA GLU A 71 -4.69 -1.81 31.55
C GLU A 71 -5.02 -0.53 30.76
N GLY A 72 -5.95 -0.61 29.81
CA GLY A 72 -6.33 0.50 28.94
C GLY A 72 -5.52 0.57 27.64
N THR A 73 -5.57 1.72 26.98
CA THR A 73 -5.03 1.93 25.62
C THR A 73 -3.71 2.69 25.67
N HIS A 74 -2.67 2.15 25.04
CA HIS A 74 -1.34 2.75 25.03
C HIS A 74 -0.58 2.46 23.72
N PRO A 75 0.38 3.32 23.35
CA PRO A 75 1.29 3.04 22.24
C PRO A 75 2.07 1.75 22.50
N TYR A 76 2.21 0.92 21.47
CA TYR A 76 2.90 -0.36 21.56
C TYR A 76 4.16 -0.35 20.67
N PRO A 77 5.37 -0.42 21.24
CA PRO A 77 6.59 -0.40 20.46
C PRO A 77 6.85 -1.78 19.82
N ILE A 78 6.91 -1.83 18.49
CA ILE A 78 7.31 -3.02 17.76
C ILE A 78 8.81 -3.01 17.48
N LYS A 79 9.47 -4.16 17.68
CA LYS A 79 10.92 -4.34 17.45
C LYS A 79 11.26 -5.08 16.15
N ALA A 80 10.27 -5.68 15.49
CA ALA A 80 10.49 -6.48 14.29
C ALA A 80 11.02 -5.63 13.12
N ASP A 81 12.08 -6.11 12.45
CA ASP A 81 12.71 -5.43 11.32
C ASP A 81 11.75 -5.17 10.14
N ALA A 82 10.74 -6.03 9.97
CA ALA A 82 9.70 -5.88 8.96
C ALA A 82 8.91 -4.56 9.09
N ALA A 83 8.90 -3.94 10.28
CA ALA A 83 8.27 -2.63 10.48
C ALA A 83 8.86 -1.53 9.58
N LYS A 84 10.11 -1.67 9.12
CA LYS A 84 10.75 -0.76 8.15
C LYS A 84 10.04 -0.72 6.79
N ASN A 85 9.25 -1.75 6.48
CA ASN A 85 8.48 -1.84 5.24
C ASN A 85 7.09 -1.18 5.34
N LEU A 86 6.70 -0.76 6.55
CA LEU A 86 5.45 -0.03 6.75
C LEU A 86 5.64 1.46 6.50
N PRO A 87 4.58 2.16 6.04
CA PRO A 87 4.56 3.61 6.05
C PRO A 87 4.51 4.14 7.50
N PRO A 88 4.76 5.44 7.71
CA PRO A 88 4.55 6.07 9.01
C PRO A 88 3.15 5.80 9.57
N GLY A 89 3.10 5.48 10.86
CA GLY A 89 1.90 5.11 11.57
C GLY A 89 2.21 4.67 12.98
N LYS A 90 1.19 4.18 13.68
CA LYS A 90 1.27 3.81 15.09
C LYS A 90 0.64 2.46 15.38
N PHE A 91 1.31 1.71 16.27
CA PHE A 91 0.75 0.53 16.90
C PHE A 91 0.17 0.92 18.25
N THR A 92 -1.04 0.44 18.53
CA THR A 92 -1.75 0.70 19.78
C THR A 92 -2.22 -0.61 20.38
N LEU A 93 -1.89 -0.84 21.65
CA LEU A 93 -2.39 -1.96 22.42
C LEU A 93 -3.47 -1.47 23.39
N THR A 94 -4.64 -2.10 23.34
CA THR A 94 -5.68 -1.94 24.34
C THR A 94 -5.82 -3.24 25.12
N ARG A 95 -5.67 -3.16 26.44
CA ARG A 95 -5.93 -4.27 27.36
C ARG A 95 -7.19 -3.97 28.17
N SER A 96 -8.11 -4.92 28.19
CA SER A 96 -9.29 -4.93 29.05
C SER A 96 -9.38 -6.28 29.77
N GLY A 97 -8.83 -6.35 30.98
CA GLY A 97 -8.66 -7.57 31.75
C GLY A 97 -7.75 -8.57 31.03
N LYS A 98 -8.35 -9.64 30.51
CA LYS A 98 -7.69 -10.67 29.69
C LYS A 98 -7.87 -10.45 28.18
N THR A 99 -8.70 -9.49 27.78
CA THR A 99 -8.93 -9.18 26.37
C THR A 99 -7.87 -8.21 25.90
N LEU A 100 -7.23 -8.54 24.78
CA LEU A 100 -6.20 -7.76 24.15
C LEU A 100 -6.67 -7.37 22.76
N ARG A 101 -6.42 -6.12 22.39
CA ARG A 101 -6.64 -5.59 21.05
C ARG A 101 -5.37 -4.88 20.61
N LEU A 102 -4.71 -5.42 19.60
CA LEU A 102 -3.55 -4.80 18.98
C LEU A 102 -3.97 -4.23 17.62
N GLU A 103 -3.57 -2.98 17.37
CA GLU A 103 -4.01 -2.23 16.21
C GLU A 103 -2.84 -1.50 15.56
N TRP A 104 -2.72 -1.65 14.24
CA TRP A 104 -1.92 -0.79 13.38
C TRP A 104 -2.81 0.25 12.71
N THR A 105 -2.42 1.53 12.78
CA THR A 105 -3.07 2.61 12.03
C THR A 105 -2.01 3.43 11.28
N PRO A 106 -2.06 3.48 9.94
CA PRO A 106 -1.20 4.37 9.16
C PRO A 106 -1.60 5.84 9.37
N ASP A 107 -0.63 6.75 9.31
CA ASP A 107 -0.89 8.19 9.49
C ASP A 107 -1.68 8.79 8.32
N GLN A 108 -1.54 8.20 7.13
CA GLN A 108 -2.20 8.63 5.91
C GLN A 108 -3.02 7.50 5.28
N GLY A 109 -4.16 7.85 4.69
CA GLY A 109 -4.98 6.92 3.89
C GLY A 109 -4.24 6.42 2.63
N GLY A 110 -4.75 5.34 2.03
CA GLY A 110 -4.16 4.76 0.82
C GLY A 110 -2.97 3.80 1.07
N HIS A 111 -2.66 3.52 2.33
CA HIS A 111 -1.48 2.76 2.76
C HIS A 111 -1.84 1.43 3.46
N GLY A 112 -2.53 0.54 2.75
CA GLY A 112 -2.94 -0.78 3.29
C GLY A 112 -4.02 -0.74 4.38
N GLY A 113 -4.31 0.44 4.93
CA GLY A 113 -5.38 0.68 5.88
C GLY A 113 -5.08 0.15 7.27
N LYS A 114 -6.04 0.35 8.17
CA LYS A 114 -5.99 -0.12 9.54
C LYS A 114 -6.05 -1.65 9.60
N VAL A 115 -5.26 -2.22 10.50
CA VAL A 115 -5.23 -3.66 10.82
C VAL A 115 -5.45 -3.80 12.31
N VAL A 116 -6.34 -4.73 12.70
CA VAL A 116 -6.73 -4.95 14.09
C VAL A 116 -6.75 -6.45 14.33
N ARG A 117 -6.18 -6.88 15.44
CA ARG A 117 -6.35 -8.23 15.97
C ARG A 117 -6.81 -8.16 17.41
N GLU A 118 -7.74 -9.04 17.76
CA GLU A 118 -8.23 -9.21 19.12
C GLU A 118 -7.99 -10.64 19.58
N ALA A 119 -7.62 -10.81 20.84
CA ALA A 119 -7.42 -12.12 21.44
C ALA A 119 -7.76 -12.09 22.93
N VAL A 120 -8.12 -13.24 23.47
CA VAL A 120 -8.27 -13.43 24.92
C VAL A 120 -7.05 -14.20 25.41
N ALA A 121 -6.31 -13.56 26.31
CA ALA A 121 -5.17 -14.17 26.98
C ALA A 121 -5.63 -15.31 27.91
N ARG A 122 -4.88 -16.41 27.92
CA ARG A 122 -5.19 -17.59 28.76
C ARG A 122 -4.60 -17.44 30.16
#